data_AF-A0A357N2V8-F1
#
_entry.id   AF-A0A357N2V8-F1
#
_cell.length_a   1.000
_cell.length_b   1.000
_cell.length_c   1.000
_cell.angle_alpha   90.00
_cell.angle_beta   90.00
_cell.angle_gamma   90.00
#
_symmetry.space_group_name_H-M   'P 1'
#
loop_
_entity.id
_entity.type
_entity.pdbx_description
1 polymer ?
#
loop_
_entity_poly.entity_id
_entity_poly.type
_entity_poly.pdbx_seq_one_letter_code
_entity_poly.pdbx_strand_id
1 'polypeptide(L)' 'MAHFELIEKMAPNAVIKVVGVGGGGGNAVAHMVNSAVDGVEFITA' A
#
# COMPACT_ATOMS: atom_id res chain seq x y z
N MET A 1 -5.27 40.75 -18.57
CA MET A 1 -6.23 39.81 -17.97
C MET A 1 -5.43 38.73 -17.28
N ALA A 2 -5.64 38.50 -15.99
CA ALA A 2 -4.96 37.40 -15.29
C ALA A 2 -5.73 36.10 -15.58
N HIS A 3 -5.05 35.13 -16.20
CA HIS A 3 -5.55 33.77 -16.34
C HIS A 3 -5.37 33.06 -14.99
N PHE A 4 -6.45 32.48 -14.46
CA PHE A 4 -6.40 31.66 -13.25
C PHE A 4 -6.66 30.22 -13.66
N GLU A 5 -5.70 29.33 -13.40
CA GLU A 5 -5.87 27.88 -13.59
C GLU A 5 -6.08 27.21 -12.23
N LEU A 6 -7.18 26.47 -12.10
CA LEU A 6 -7.41 25.61 -10.95
C LEU A 6 -6.62 24.31 -11.17
N ILE A 7 -5.47 24.18 -10.51
CA ILE A 7 -4.73 22.92 -10.49
C ILE A 7 -5.37 22.04 -9.41
N GLU A 8 -6.23 21.11 -9.82
CA GLU A 8 -6.68 20.04 -8.93
C GLU A 8 -5.48 19.16 -8.57
N LYS A 9 -5.01 19.31 -7.33
CA LYS A 9 -3.97 18.45 -6.80
C LYS A 9 -4.62 17.12 -6.45
N MET A 10 -4.41 16.09 -7.28
CA MET A 10 -4.87 14.74 -6.97
C MET A 10 -4.36 14.36 -5.57
N ALA A 11 -5.26 13.89 -4.72
CA ALA A 11 -4.86 13.36 -3.42
C ALA A 11 -3.88 12.19 -3.65
N PRO A 12 -2.80 12.10 -2.86
CA PRO A 12 -1.89 10.98 -2.98
C PRO A 12 -2.62 9.66 -2.73
N ASN A 13 -2.23 8.61 -3.46
CA ASN A 13 -2.77 7.27 -3.26
C ASN A 13 -2.53 6.81 -1.81
N ALA A 14 -3.45 6.00 -1.28
CA ALA A 14 -3.29 5.41 0.04
C ALA A 14 -2.05 4.49 0.08
N VAL A 15 -1.24 4.63 1.12
CA VAL A 15 -0.11 3.74 1.38
C VAL A 15 -0.59 2.62 2.30
N ILE A 16 -0.68 1.40 1.77
CA ILE A 16 -1.15 0.23 2.52
C ILE A 16 0.04 -0.61 2.97
N LYS A 17 0.14 -0.87 4.27
CA LYS A 17 1.16 -1.72 4.88
C LYS A 17 0.53 -2.92 5.55
N VAL A 18 1.09 -4.11 5.31
CA VAL A 18 0.67 -5.36 5.92
C VAL A 18 1.81 -5.90 6.78
N VAL A 19 1.55 -6.08 8.07
CA VAL A 19 2.56 -6.55 9.03
C VAL A 19 2.14 -7.92 9.58
N GLY A 20 2.93 -8.95 9.25
CA GLY A 20 2.78 -10.28 9.82
C GLY A 20 3.67 -10.45 11.05
N VAL A 21 3.08 -10.75 12.21
CA VAL A 21 3.82 -10.96 13.46
C VAL A 21 3.83 -12.44 13.85
N GLY A 22 5.01 -12.97 14.17
CA GLY A 22 5.22 -14.37 14.54
C GLY A 22 4.98 -15.37 13.40
N GLY A 23 5.08 -16.66 13.71
CA GLY A 23 5.03 -17.72 12.68
C GLY A 23 3.74 -17.76 11.86
N GLY A 24 2.59 -17.59 12.52
CA GLY A 24 1.29 -17.53 11.84
C GLY A 24 1.16 -16.30 10.93
N GLY A 25 1.64 -15.14 11.40
CA GLY A 25 1.64 -13.91 10.61
C GLY A 25 2.56 -13.98 9.39
N GLY A 26 3.76 -14.53 9.56
CA GLY A 26 4.68 -14.76 8.45
C GLY A 26 4.11 -15.69 7.38
N ASN A 27 3.44 -16.77 7.79
CA ASN A 27 2.77 -17.70 6.86
C ASN A 27 1.64 -17.01 6.08
N ALA A 28 0.85 -16.16 6.74
CA ALA A 28 -0.21 -15.39 6.07
C ALA A 28 0.36 -14.37 5.07
N VAL A 29 1.41 -13.65 5.44
CA VAL A 29 2.12 -12.73 4.52
C VAL A 29 2.70 -13.49 3.32
N ALA A 30 3.34 -14.63 3.54
CA ALA A 30 3.88 -15.45 2.45
C ALA A 30 2.77 -15.90 1.47
N HIS A 31 1.59 -16.27 1.99
CA HIS A 31 0.43 -16.58 1.16
C HIS A 31 -0.03 -15.37 0.32
N MET A 32 -0.07 -14.18 0.91
CA MET A 32 -0.45 -12.94 0.20
C MET A 32 0.55 -12.58 -0.91
N VAL A 33 1.86 -12.72 -0.65
CA VAL A 33 2.90 -12.51 -1.66
C VAL A 33 2.75 -13.49 -2.81
N ASN A 34 2.57 -14.78 -2.52
CA ASN A 34 2.37 -15.82 -3.53
C ASN A 34 1.07 -15.65 -4.33
N SER A 35 0.08 -14.97 -3.74
CA SER A 35 -1.19 -14.63 -4.40
C SER A 35 -1.12 -13.33 -5.21
N ALA A 36 0.07 -12.70 -5.31
CA ALA A 36 0.30 -11.46 -6.03
C ALA A 36 -0.65 -10.32 -5.63
N VAL A 37 -0.83 -10.13 -4.31
CA VAL A 37 -1.61 -8.99 -3.80
C VAL A 37 -0.85 -7.69 -4.08
N ASP A 38 -1.45 -6.82 -4.88
CA ASP A 38 -0.86 -5.57 -5.36
C ASP A 38 -1.15 -4.37 -4.43
N GLY A 39 -0.32 -3.32 -4.56
CA GLY A 39 -0.53 -2.03 -3.90
C GLY A 39 -0.25 -2.03 -2.39
N VAL A 40 0.42 -3.06 -1.89
CA VAL A 40 0.75 -3.20 -0.46
C VAL A 40 2.24 -3.40 -0.24
N GLU A 41 2.73 -2.90 0.90
CA GLU A 41 4.06 -3.18 1.40
C GLU A 41 3.99 -4.22 2.51
N PHE A 42 4.71 -5.33 2.36
CA PHE A 42 4.74 -6.41 3.35
C PHE A 42 5.91 -6.28 4.31
N ILE A 43 5.65 -6.52 5.60
CA ILE A 43 6.64 -6.53 6.68
C ILE A 43 6.40 -7.79 7.53
N THR A 44 7.45 -8.46 7.95
CA THR A 44 7.38 -9.59 8.89
C THR A 44 8.24 -9.33 10.12
N ALA A 45 7.71 -9.59 11.32
CA ALA A 45 8.38 -9.37 12.61
C ALA A 45 8.20 -10.54 13.58
#